data_AF-A0A225D5D4-F1
#
_entry.id   AF-A0A225D5D4-F1
#
_cell.length_a   1.000
_cell.length_b   1.000
_cell.length_c   1.000
_cell.angle_alpha   90.00
_cell.angle_beta   90.00
_cell.angle_gamma   90.00
#
_symmetry.space_group_name_H-M   'P 1'
#
loop_
_entity.id
_entity.type
_entity.pdbx_description
1 polymer ?
#
loop_
_entity_poly.entity_id
_entity_poly.type
_entity_poly.pdbx_seq_one_letter_code
_entity_poly.pdbx_strand_id
1 'polypeptide(L)'
;MTAMAAETKVPVVFTEGHDTDAKDGGRPVVLVAAALGVKTEEFREAFSGVTPARNGRPTGEEARANKAALMKVLKPLGVTNDRLDEVSNFYRYQPQRGELWRNTAAKAHAVVENGKIKEIVVTEPGAGYSTAPKATVQGMEKVRLKVTVLFDKDLKKNGSVSAVEIVPAEAPGANR
;
A
#
# COMPACT_ATOMS: atom_id res chain seq x y z
N MET A 1 14.45 -39.08 25.93
CA MET A 1 13.68 -38.45 24.84
C MET A 1 13.61 -36.97 25.15
N THR A 2 14.30 -36.14 24.37
CA THR A 2 14.18 -34.68 24.48
C THR A 2 12.82 -34.29 23.91
N ALA A 3 11.92 -33.77 24.74
CA ALA A 3 10.66 -33.25 24.24
C ALA A 3 10.96 -32.06 23.31
N MET A 4 10.58 -32.16 22.03
CA MET A 4 10.59 -30.99 21.16
C MET A 4 9.60 -29.98 21.75
N ALA A 5 10.04 -28.72 21.88
CA ALA A 5 9.17 -27.67 22.35
C ALA A 5 8.01 -27.51 21.36
N ALA A 6 6.78 -27.43 21.87
CA ALA A 6 5.61 -27.28 21.03
C ALA A 6 5.63 -25.90 20.36
N GLU A 7 5.68 -25.88 19.02
CA GLU A 7 5.51 -24.65 18.24
C GLU A 7 4.07 -24.13 18.39
N THR A 8 3.94 -22.85 18.71
CA THR A 8 2.63 -22.19 18.85
C THR A 8 2.47 -21.14 17.75
N LYS A 9 1.28 -21.08 17.14
CA LYS A 9 0.92 -20.04 16.17
C LYS A 9 0.23 -18.88 16.88
N VAL A 10 0.83 -17.70 16.81
CA VAL A 10 0.32 -16.48 17.43
C VAL A 10 -0.10 -15.49 16.34
N PRO A 11 -1.31 -14.90 16.39
CA PRO A 11 -1.76 -13.93 15.39
C PRO A 11 -0.83 -12.71 15.29
N VAL A 12 -0.59 -12.27 14.05
CA VAL A 12 0.03 -10.97 13.75
C VAL A 12 -1.09 -10.00 13.40
N VAL A 13 -1.10 -8.84 14.05
CA VAL A 13 -2.05 -7.76 13.79
C VAL A 13 -1.35 -6.70 12.95
N PHE A 14 -1.98 -6.33 11.83
CA PHE A 14 -1.55 -5.20 11.00
C PHE A 14 -2.44 -3.98 11.25
N THR A 15 -1.81 -2.84 11.47
CA THR A 15 -2.47 -1.53 11.64
C THR A 15 -1.83 -0.50 10.71
N GLU A 16 -2.50 0.63 10.48
CA GLU A 16 -1.99 1.73 9.63
C GLU A 16 -1.81 1.29 8.15
N GLY A 17 -0.81 1.81 7.43
CA GLY A 17 -0.45 1.38 6.07
C GLY A 17 -1.26 2.01 4.94
N HIS A 18 -2.07 3.02 5.24
CA HIS A 18 -2.92 3.74 4.29
C HIS A 18 -2.61 5.24 4.26
N ASP A 19 -1.41 5.62 4.69
CA ASP A 19 -0.98 7.02 4.64
C ASP A 19 -0.71 7.42 3.20
N THR A 20 -0.86 8.71 2.91
CA THR A 20 -0.60 9.27 1.58
C THR A 20 0.40 10.41 1.71
N ASP A 21 1.14 10.68 0.65
CA ASP A 21 1.98 11.88 0.60
C ASP A 21 1.08 13.11 0.70
N ALA A 22 1.48 14.11 1.49
CA ALA A 22 0.73 15.36 1.62
C ALA A 22 0.50 16.05 0.26
N LYS A 23 1.44 15.87 -0.70
CA LYS A 23 1.33 16.39 -2.07
C LYS A 23 0.21 15.73 -2.87
N ASP A 24 -0.19 14.52 -2.49
CA ASP A 24 -1.19 13.73 -3.21
C ASP A 24 -2.62 14.06 -2.73
N GLY A 25 -2.78 14.97 -1.77
CA GLY A 25 -4.08 15.46 -1.31
C GLY A 25 -5.01 14.37 -0.79
N GLY A 26 -4.44 13.37 -0.10
CA GLY A 26 -5.18 12.23 0.45
C GLY A 26 -5.36 11.05 -0.52
N ARG A 27 -4.81 11.12 -1.75
CA ARG A 27 -4.98 10.07 -2.77
C ARG A 27 -3.83 9.05 -2.73
N PRO A 28 -4.10 7.77 -3.03
CA PRO A 28 -3.07 6.74 -3.05
C PRO A 28 -2.30 6.72 -4.38
N VAL A 29 -1.62 7.82 -4.71
CA VAL A 29 -0.91 7.99 -6.01
C VAL A 29 0.10 6.87 -6.26
N VAL A 30 0.79 6.39 -5.21
CA VAL A 30 1.72 5.25 -5.32
C VAL A 30 1.04 3.98 -5.82
N LEU A 31 -0.19 3.68 -5.37
CA LEU A 31 -0.95 2.53 -5.85
C LEU A 31 -1.39 2.72 -7.30
N VAL A 32 -1.87 3.91 -7.64
CA VAL A 32 -2.31 4.21 -9.00
C VAL A 32 -1.14 4.13 -9.99
N ALA A 33 0.00 4.74 -9.66
CA ALA A 33 1.19 4.71 -10.50
C ALA A 33 1.70 3.27 -10.71
N ALA A 34 1.81 2.48 -9.63
CA ALA A 34 2.19 1.08 -9.71
C ALA A 34 1.25 0.25 -10.58
N ALA A 35 -0.06 0.43 -10.41
CA ALA A 35 -1.07 -0.26 -11.20
C ALA A 35 -0.99 0.09 -12.70
N LEU A 36 -0.58 1.32 -13.02
CA LEU A 36 -0.34 1.78 -14.39
C LEU A 36 1.03 1.34 -14.93
N GLY A 37 1.96 0.92 -14.07
CA GLY A 37 3.30 0.54 -14.46
C GLY A 37 4.27 1.70 -14.67
N VAL A 38 4.01 2.84 -14.05
CA VAL A 38 4.83 4.05 -14.15
C VAL A 38 5.41 4.39 -12.78
N LYS A 39 6.46 5.22 -12.75
CA LYS A 39 6.97 5.72 -11.47
C LYS A 39 5.98 6.71 -10.86
N THR A 40 5.96 6.78 -9.53
CA THR A 40 5.07 7.70 -8.79
C THR A 40 5.29 9.16 -9.22
N GLU A 41 6.54 9.55 -9.43
CA GLU A 41 6.91 10.92 -9.83
C GLU A 41 6.47 11.25 -11.26
N GLU A 42 6.61 10.30 -12.20
CA GLU A 42 6.11 10.44 -13.58
C GLU A 42 4.59 10.61 -13.60
N PHE A 43 3.89 9.89 -12.73
CA PHE A 43 2.46 10.00 -12.58
C PHE A 43 2.03 11.33 -11.93
N ARG A 44 2.77 11.84 -10.95
CA ARG A 44 2.54 13.17 -10.35
C ARG A 44 2.74 14.28 -11.37
N GLU A 45 3.76 14.17 -12.23
CA GLU A 45 3.99 15.10 -13.33
C GLU A 45 2.82 15.07 -14.33
N ALA A 46 2.30 13.90 -14.68
CA ALA A 46 1.10 13.80 -15.51
C ALA A 46 -0.10 14.54 -14.85
N PHE A 47 -0.23 14.41 -13.52
CA PHE A 47 -1.29 15.05 -12.75
C PHE A 47 -1.13 16.57 -12.59
N SER A 48 0.07 17.14 -12.71
CA SER A 48 0.22 18.60 -12.59
C SER A 48 -0.44 19.37 -13.76
N GLY A 49 -0.73 18.68 -14.87
CA GLY A 49 -1.51 19.23 -15.99
C GLY A 49 -3.02 19.12 -15.83
N VAL A 50 -3.51 18.46 -14.77
CA VAL A 50 -4.95 18.30 -14.49
C VAL A 50 -5.44 19.48 -13.66
N THR A 51 -6.60 20.03 -14.02
CA THR A 51 -7.32 21.01 -13.20
C THR A 51 -8.52 20.32 -12.54
N PRO A 52 -8.42 19.95 -11.24
CA PRO A 52 -9.54 19.32 -10.55
C PRO A 52 -10.73 20.28 -10.45
N ALA A 53 -11.94 19.74 -10.53
CA ALA A 53 -13.15 20.51 -10.26
C ALA A 53 -13.09 21.03 -8.81
N ARG A 54 -13.20 22.36 -8.63
CA ARG A 54 -13.12 22.99 -7.31
C ARG A 54 -14.32 22.67 -6.42
N ASN A 55 -15.50 22.44 -7.03
CA ASN A 55 -16.74 22.08 -6.35
C ASN A 55 -17.53 21.07 -7.18
N GLY A 56 -17.83 19.90 -6.60
CA GLY A 56 -18.67 18.90 -7.24
C GLY A 56 -17.95 18.06 -8.31
N ARG A 57 -18.75 17.43 -9.19
CA ARG A 57 -18.26 16.55 -10.25
C ARG A 57 -17.82 17.41 -11.45
N PRO A 58 -16.66 17.13 -12.08
CA PRO A 58 -16.24 17.86 -13.27
C PRO A 58 -17.28 17.75 -14.38
N THR A 59 -17.41 18.82 -15.17
CA THR A 59 -18.19 18.79 -16.42
C THR A 59 -17.59 17.78 -17.40
N GLY A 60 -18.38 17.36 -18.39
CA GLY A 60 -17.89 16.43 -19.42
C GLY A 60 -16.74 17.00 -20.25
N GLU A 61 -16.64 18.33 -20.40
CA GLU A 61 -15.53 18.99 -21.08
C GLU A 61 -14.27 19.02 -20.21
N GLU A 62 -14.37 19.45 -18.94
CA GLU A 62 -13.24 19.44 -18.01
C GLU A 62 -12.66 18.03 -17.81
N ALA A 63 -13.54 17.02 -17.70
CA ALA A 63 -13.12 15.63 -17.59
C ALA A 63 -12.33 15.18 -18.83
N ARG A 64 -12.78 15.57 -20.04
CA ARG A 64 -12.07 15.27 -21.29
C ARG A 64 -10.73 16.01 -21.39
N ALA A 65 -10.69 17.29 -21.00
CA ALA A 65 -9.46 18.09 -21.00
C ALA A 65 -8.42 17.52 -20.03
N ASN A 66 -8.84 17.19 -18.80
CA ASN A 66 -8.00 16.55 -17.80
C ASN A 66 -7.49 15.19 -18.26
N LYS A 67 -8.35 14.39 -18.89
CA LYS A 67 -7.94 13.10 -19.47
C LYS A 67 -6.92 13.30 -20.60
N ALA A 68 -7.12 14.28 -21.49
CA ALA A 68 -6.17 14.59 -22.55
C ALA A 68 -4.81 15.01 -21.99
N ALA A 69 -4.78 15.81 -20.93
CA ALA A 69 -3.55 16.23 -20.25
C ALA A 69 -2.79 15.03 -19.66
N LEU A 70 -3.49 14.16 -18.91
CA LEU A 70 -2.89 12.92 -18.37
C LEU A 70 -2.31 12.04 -19.48
N MET A 71 -3.08 11.80 -20.54
CA MET A 71 -2.68 10.90 -21.61
C MET A 71 -1.52 11.43 -22.46
N LYS A 72 -1.28 12.74 -22.48
CA LYS A 72 -0.09 13.32 -23.12
C LYS A 72 1.21 12.79 -22.51
N VAL A 73 1.22 12.58 -21.19
CA VAL A 73 2.39 12.09 -20.44
C VAL A 73 2.38 10.58 -20.33
N LEU A 74 1.22 9.96 -20.10
CA LEU A 74 1.12 8.53 -19.82
C LEU A 74 1.15 7.64 -21.07
N LYS A 75 0.70 8.13 -22.23
CA LYS A 75 0.69 7.35 -23.47
C LYS A 75 2.11 6.94 -23.92
N PRO A 76 3.13 7.84 -23.91
CA PRO A 76 4.52 7.45 -24.17
C PRO A 76 5.06 6.37 -23.22
N LEU A 77 4.53 6.28 -22.00
CA LEU A 77 4.90 5.28 -21.00
C LEU A 77 4.14 3.94 -21.16
N GLY A 78 3.33 3.81 -22.22
CA GLY A 78 2.59 2.59 -22.53
C GLY A 78 1.22 2.47 -21.84
N VAL A 79 0.73 3.52 -21.19
CA VAL A 79 -0.59 3.53 -20.55
C VAL A 79 -1.67 3.79 -21.59
N THR A 80 -2.74 2.98 -21.57
CA THR A 80 -3.92 3.17 -22.41
C THR A 80 -5.02 3.94 -21.67
N ASN A 81 -5.94 4.53 -22.43
CA ASN A 81 -7.13 5.18 -21.87
C ASN A 81 -7.94 4.22 -20.98
N ASP A 82 -8.19 3.01 -21.47
CA ASP A 82 -8.99 2.01 -20.76
C ASP A 82 -8.31 1.59 -19.46
N ARG A 83 -6.98 1.44 -19.49
CA ARG A 83 -6.21 1.10 -18.30
C ARG A 83 -6.23 2.23 -17.27
N LEU A 84 -6.09 3.48 -17.72
CA LEU A 84 -6.20 4.64 -16.83
C LEU A 84 -7.59 4.71 -16.17
N ASP A 85 -8.65 4.49 -16.93
CA ASP A 85 -10.03 4.49 -16.42
C ASP A 85 -10.25 3.35 -15.42
N GLU A 86 -9.81 2.14 -15.75
CA GLU A 86 -9.91 0.96 -14.87
C GLU A 86 -9.25 1.23 -13.50
N VAL A 87 -7.99 1.65 -13.50
CA VAL A 87 -7.23 1.90 -12.27
C VAL A 87 -7.84 3.06 -11.47
N SER A 88 -8.20 4.16 -12.14
CA SER A 88 -8.79 5.34 -11.49
C SER A 88 -10.14 5.03 -10.86
N ASN A 89 -10.92 4.15 -11.48
CA ASN A 89 -12.20 3.69 -10.92
C ASN A 89 -11.98 2.73 -9.75
N PHE A 90 -10.98 1.85 -9.81
CA PHE A 90 -10.67 0.90 -8.74
C PHE A 90 -10.24 1.61 -7.44
N TYR A 91 -9.38 2.61 -7.53
CA TYR A 91 -8.90 3.41 -6.38
C TYR A 91 -9.68 4.71 -6.17
N ARG A 92 -10.94 4.76 -6.60
CA ARG A 92 -11.77 5.96 -6.44
C ARG A 92 -11.87 6.32 -4.95
N TYR A 93 -11.26 7.44 -4.59
CA TYR A 93 -11.28 8.00 -3.24
C TYR A 93 -12.43 9.02 -3.10
N GLN A 94 -13.26 8.86 -2.07
CA GLN A 94 -14.38 9.74 -1.76
C GLN A 94 -14.19 10.36 -0.35
N PRO A 95 -13.38 11.43 -0.22
CA PRO A 95 -13.04 12.01 1.09
C PRO A 95 -14.27 12.49 1.87
N GLN A 96 -15.30 12.98 1.16
CA GLN A 96 -16.56 13.44 1.77
C GLN A 96 -17.32 12.35 2.53
N ARG A 97 -17.03 11.08 2.25
CA ARG A 97 -17.64 9.93 2.92
C ARG A 97 -16.73 9.35 4.02
N GLY A 98 -15.52 9.89 4.18
CA GLY A 98 -14.49 9.31 5.04
C GLY A 98 -14.01 7.93 4.56
N GLU A 99 -14.35 7.53 3.34
CA GLU A 99 -14.08 6.20 2.82
C GLU A 99 -12.65 6.13 2.26
N LEU A 100 -11.89 5.14 2.72
CA LEU A 100 -10.63 4.72 2.09
C LEU A 100 -10.93 4.14 0.70
N TRP A 101 -9.94 4.16 -0.18
CA TRP A 101 -10.00 3.40 -1.42
C TRP A 101 -10.14 1.90 -1.15
N ARG A 102 -10.49 1.14 -2.18
CA ARG A 102 -10.62 -0.32 -2.08
C ARG A 102 -9.34 -0.96 -1.55
N ASN A 103 -9.46 -1.65 -0.43
CA ASN A 103 -8.37 -2.36 0.24
C ASN A 103 -8.86 -3.71 0.79
N THR A 104 -7.93 -4.56 1.19
CA THR A 104 -8.18 -5.84 1.86
C THR A 104 -7.08 -6.07 2.88
N ALA A 105 -7.47 -6.30 4.14
CA ALA A 105 -6.51 -6.49 5.23
C ALA A 105 -5.68 -7.75 5.05
N ALA A 106 -4.39 -7.67 5.39
CA ALA A 106 -3.50 -8.82 5.46
C ALA A 106 -3.74 -9.66 6.72
N LYS A 107 -3.44 -10.96 6.63
CA LYS A 107 -3.45 -11.91 7.75
C LYS A 107 -2.12 -12.66 7.79
N ALA A 108 -1.54 -12.76 8.98
CA ALA A 108 -0.32 -13.49 9.23
C ALA A 108 -0.31 -14.09 10.64
N HIS A 109 0.58 -15.05 10.88
CA HIS A 109 0.86 -15.59 12.21
C HIS A 109 2.37 -15.75 12.42
N ALA A 110 2.79 -15.55 13.67
CA ALA A 110 4.12 -15.88 14.13
C ALA A 110 4.18 -17.35 14.55
N VAL A 111 5.23 -18.06 14.15
CA VAL A 111 5.57 -19.38 14.70
C VAL A 111 6.51 -19.14 15.87
N VAL A 112 6.10 -19.57 17.06
CA VAL A 112 6.80 -19.32 18.32
C VAL A 112 7.27 -20.62 18.92
N GLU A 113 8.56 -20.68 19.25
CA GLU A 113 9.19 -21.83 19.89
C GLU A 113 10.03 -21.33 21.07
N ASN A 114 9.88 -21.93 22.24
CA ASN A 114 10.61 -21.55 23.46
C ASN A 114 10.50 -20.05 23.81
N GLY A 115 9.33 -19.44 23.56
CA GLY A 115 9.10 -18.01 23.83
C GLY A 115 9.79 -17.05 22.86
N LYS A 116 10.34 -17.55 21.74
CA LYS A 116 10.96 -16.74 20.68
C LYS A 116 10.24 -16.95 19.36
N ILE A 117 10.14 -15.89 18.56
CA ILE A 117 9.61 -16.00 17.21
C ILE A 117 10.66 -16.65 16.32
N LYS A 118 10.29 -17.75 15.67
CA LYS A 118 11.09 -18.46 14.68
C LYS A 118 10.92 -17.85 13.30
N GLU A 119 9.67 -17.58 12.91
CA GLU A 119 9.31 -16.97 11.63
C GLU A 119 7.94 -16.28 11.69
N ILE A 120 7.67 -15.43 10.69
CA ILE A 120 6.35 -14.85 10.44
C ILE A 120 5.82 -15.37 9.11
N VAL A 121 4.64 -16.00 9.14
CA VAL A 121 3.98 -16.58 7.98
C VAL A 121 2.80 -15.71 7.58
N VAL A 122 2.87 -15.09 6.40
CA VAL A 122 1.77 -14.34 5.78
C VAL A 122 0.85 -15.33 5.06
N THR A 123 -0.40 -15.45 5.52
CA THR A 123 -1.39 -16.37 4.95
C THR A 123 -2.28 -15.71 3.92
N GLU A 124 -2.61 -14.44 4.14
CA GLU A 124 -3.33 -13.58 3.18
C GLU A 124 -2.57 -12.26 3.10
N PRO A 125 -1.95 -11.91 1.97
CA PRO A 125 -1.06 -10.74 1.90
C PRO A 125 -1.84 -9.41 1.87
N GLY A 126 -3.16 -9.46 1.71
CA GLY A 126 -4.00 -8.27 1.57
C GLY A 126 -3.72 -7.50 0.27
N ALA A 127 -4.28 -6.29 0.16
CA ALA A 127 -4.07 -5.37 -0.95
C ALA A 127 -4.48 -3.95 -0.57
N GLY A 128 -3.95 -2.96 -1.27
CA GLY A 128 -4.32 -1.56 -1.11
C GLY A 128 -3.59 -0.80 0.01
N TYR A 129 -2.51 -1.37 0.57
CA TYR A 129 -1.61 -0.62 1.44
C TYR A 129 -0.77 0.37 0.61
N SER A 130 -0.90 1.68 0.89
CA SER A 130 -0.09 2.72 0.24
C SER A 130 1.23 2.99 0.98
N THR A 131 1.33 2.57 2.24
CA THR A 131 2.55 2.58 3.05
C THR A 131 2.71 1.24 3.76
N ALA A 132 3.91 0.94 4.26
CA ALA A 132 4.12 -0.27 5.05
C ALA A 132 3.25 -0.22 6.32
N PRO A 133 2.37 -1.19 6.57
CA PRO A 133 1.59 -1.23 7.80
C PRO A 133 2.50 -1.56 8.98
N LYS A 134 2.09 -1.13 10.17
CA LYS A 134 2.69 -1.57 11.42
C LYS A 134 2.21 -2.98 11.74
N ALA A 135 3.13 -3.88 12.10
CA ALA A 135 2.82 -5.25 12.50
C ALA A 135 3.20 -5.48 13.97
N THR A 136 2.31 -6.16 14.71
CA THR A 136 2.55 -6.57 16.10
C THR A 136 2.14 -8.02 16.31
N VAL A 137 2.83 -8.70 17.23
CA VAL A 137 2.51 -10.07 17.64
C VAL A 137 1.93 -10.01 19.04
N GLN A 138 0.74 -10.59 19.22
CA GLN A 138 0.03 -10.55 20.50
C GLN A 138 0.88 -11.19 21.62
N GLY A 139 1.10 -10.47 22.73
CA GLY A 139 1.93 -10.93 23.84
C GLY A 139 3.44 -10.79 23.62
N MET A 140 3.87 -10.19 22.50
CA MET A 140 5.27 -9.94 22.14
C MET A 140 5.47 -8.52 21.60
N GLU A 141 4.90 -7.52 22.29
CA GLU A 141 4.84 -6.12 21.85
C GLU A 141 6.23 -5.45 21.77
N LYS A 142 7.25 -6.02 22.42
CA LYS A 142 8.64 -5.54 22.36
C LYS A 142 9.36 -5.95 21.09
N VAL A 143 8.83 -6.92 20.34
CA VAL A 143 9.43 -7.36 19.07
C VAL A 143 9.13 -6.31 18.00
N ARG A 144 10.19 -5.82 17.34
CA ARG A 144 10.04 -4.95 16.18
C ARG A 144 9.93 -5.77 14.91
N LEU A 145 8.92 -5.46 14.11
CA LEU A 145 8.70 -6.07 12.80
C LEU A 145 8.82 -5.00 11.72
N LYS A 146 9.52 -5.32 10.63
CA LYS A 146 9.54 -4.51 9.42
C LYS A 146 8.68 -5.19 8.37
N VAL A 147 7.68 -4.48 7.88
CA VAL A 147 6.80 -4.96 6.81
C VAL A 147 7.26 -4.37 5.49
N THR A 148 7.31 -5.20 4.46
CA THR A 148 7.54 -4.77 3.07
C THR A 148 6.25 -4.91 2.29
N VAL A 149 5.96 -3.89 1.47
CA VAL A 149 4.78 -3.86 0.59
C VAL A 149 5.24 -4.03 -0.86
N LEU A 150 4.53 -4.88 -1.60
CA LEU A 150 4.68 -5.05 -3.04
C LEU A 150 3.68 -4.15 -3.76
N PHE A 151 4.21 -3.35 -4.69
CA PHE A 151 3.45 -2.56 -5.63
C PHE A 151 3.45 -3.26 -7.00
N ASP A 152 2.27 -3.51 -7.56
CA ASP A 152 2.07 -4.38 -8.72
C ASP A 152 1.04 -3.79 -9.71
N LYS A 153 1.07 -4.25 -10.96
CA LYS A 153 0.06 -3.95 -11.97
C LYS A 153 -1.26 -4.66 -11.69
N ASP A 154 -1.23 -5.84 -11.08
CA ASP A 154 -2.43 -6.57 -10.68
C ASP A 154 -3.13 -5.85 -9.52
N LEU A 155 -4.29 -5.24 -9.80
CA LEU A 155 -5.09 -4.48 -8.84
C LEU A 155 -5.46 -5.26 -7.58
N LYS A 156 -5.55 -6.59 -7.66
CA LYS A 156 -5.88 -7.44 -6.52
C LYS A 156 -4.67 -7.75 -5.62
N LYS A 157 -3.45 -7.48 -6.10
CA LYS A 157 -2.20 -7.74 -5.38
C LYS A 157 -1.41 -6.46 -5.09
N ASN A 158 -1.77 -5.36 -5.73
CA ASN A 158 -1.09 -4.09 -5.58
C ASN A 158 -1.26 -3.53 -4.16
N GLY A 159 -0.14 -3.15 -3.54
CA GLY A 159 -0.12 -2.75 -2.13
C GLY A 159 -0.34 -3.94 -1.21
N SER A 160 0.25 -5.10 -1.49
CA SER A 160 0.15 -6.30 -0.65
C SER A 160 1.38 -6.48 0.23
N VAL A 161 1.22 -7.10 1.40
CA VAL A 161 2.35 -7.46 2.28
C VAL A 161 3.15 -8.59 1.64
N SER A 162 4.39 -8.31 1.26
CA SER A 162 5.28 -9.27 0.60
C SER A 162 6.29 -9.92 1.55
N ALA A 163 6.64 -9.23 2.63
CA ALA A 163 7.53 -9.78 3.65
C ALA A 163 7.26 -9.13 5.02
N VAL A 164 7.52 -9.91 6.08
CA VAL A 164 7.55 -9.42 7.46
C VAL A 164 8.82 -9.95 8.12
N GLU A 165 9.72 -9.04 8.47
CA GLU A 165 11.04 -9.37 9.03
C GLU A 165 11.10 -8.97 10.50
N ILE A 166 11.73 -9.82 11.32
CA ILE A 166 12.05 -9.48 12.70
C ILE A 166 13.28 -8.57 12.69
N VAL A 167 13.13 -7.35 13.19
CA VAL A 167 14.24 -6.41 13.29
C VAL A 167 14.79 -6.45 14.72
N PRO A 168 16.12 -6.55 14.88
CA PRO A 168 16.74 -6.37 16.19
C PRO A 168 16.31 -5.04 16.79
N ALA A 169 16.19 -4.97 18.11
CA ALA A 169 16.13 -3.66 18.73
C ALA A 169 17.45 -2.92 18.39
N GLU A 170 17.38 -1.78 17.67
CA GLU A 170 18.49 -0.83 17.55
C GLU A 170 19.20 -0.72 18.89
N ALA A 171 20.52 -0.94 18.84
CA ALA A 171 21.38 -0.59 19.94
C ALA A 171 21.24 0.92 20.21
N PRO A 172 21.15 1.35 21.48
CA PRO A 172 21.17 2.77 21.79
C PRO A 172 22.49 3.38 21.32
N GLY A 173 22.44 4.23 20.31
CA GLY A 173 23.55 5.12 19.92
C GLY A 173 24.33 4.70 18.66
N ALA A 174 23.81 5.07 17.49
CA ALA A 174 24.61 5.25 16.28
C ALA A 174 24.20 6.56 15.59
N ASN A 175 24.35 7.67 16.30
CA ASN A 175 24.45 8.99 15.68
C ASN A 175 25.64 9.69 16.35
N ARG A 176 26.78 9.68 15.66
CA ARG A 176 27.90 10.61 15.87
C ARG A 176 27.95 11.51 14.65
#